data_AF-A0AAN5XJZ7-F1
#
_entry.id   AF-A0AAN5XJZ7-F1
#
_cell.length_a   1.000
_cell.length_b   1.000
_cell.length_c   1.000
_cell.angle_alpha   90.00
_cell.angle_beta   90.00
_cell.angle_gamma   90.00
#
_symmetry.space_group_name_H-M   'P 1'
#
loop_
_entity.id
_entity.type
_entity.pdbx_description
1 polymer ?
#
loop_
_entity_poly.entity_id
_entity_poly.type
_entity_poly.pdbx_seq_one_letter_code
_entity_poly.pdbx_strand_id
1 'polypeptide(L)'
;MNAKLSEYGKYLQNMGSILIKLSDEIVFLSNSSGEDTHQKLVAYTKNFDENLKGLKTTKPPNIILEEHSILIHGLNEMSNAFQHMINSIDYTENNFNVDEYNVSLSIINKNKNSLLNTVEQILNKIIHSLF
;
A
#
# COMPACT_ATOMS: atom_id res chain seq x y z
N MET A 1 19.95 -13.96 14.77
CA MET A 1 19.22 -13.32 13.66
C MET A 1 19.48 -11.81 13.72
N ASN A 2 19.88 -11.17 12.62
CA ASN A 2 20.24 -9.75 12.61
C ASN A 2 18.98 -8.91 12.90
N ALA A 3 18.91 -8.17 14.02
CA ALA A 3 17.70 -7.48 14.48
C ALA A 3 17.04 -6.61 13.39
N LYS A 4 17.86 -6.04 12.50
CA LYS A 4 17.45 -5.25 11.34
C LYS A 4 16.66 -6.04 10.29
N LEU A 5 16.98 -7.32 10.09
CA LEU A 5 16.27 -8.19 9.13
C LEU A 5 14.89 -8.56 9.66
N SER A 6 14.77 -8.82 10.97
CA SER A 6 13.49 -9.12 11.60
C SER A 6 12.52 -7.94 11.53
N GLU A 7 13.03 -6.74 11.77
CA GLU A 7 12.24 -5.51 11.68
C GLU A 7 11.82 -5.21 10.23
N TYR A 8 12.74 -5.35 9.27
CA TYR A 8 12.43 -5.22 7.86
C TYR A 8 11.34 -6.22 7.42
N GLY A 9 11.51 -7.49 7.81
CA GLY A 9 10.56 -8.56 7.52
C GLY A 9 9.16 -8.27 8.04
N LYS A 10 9.04 -7.66 9.24
CA LYS A 10 7.76 -7.24 9.80
C LYS A 10 7.06 -6.19 8.92
N TYR A 11 7.77 -5.13 8.53
CA TYR A 11 7.18 -4.09 7.67
C TYR A 11 6.83 -4.63 6.27
N LEU A 12 7.67 -5.49 5.71
CA LEU A 12 7.41 -6.16 4.44
C LEU A 12 6.16 -7.04 4.50
N GLN A 13 6.02 -7.85 5.56
CA GLN A 13 4.86 -8.69 5.79
C GLN A 13 3.58 -7.87 5.96
N ASN A 14 3.63 -6.80 6.75
CA ASN A 14 2.49 -5.90 6.93
C ASN A 14 2.06 -5.31 5.60
N MET A 15 3.00 -4.84 4.78
CA MET A 15 2.71 -4.30 3.46
C MET A 15 2.13 -5.34 2.51
N GLY A 16 2.70 -6.54 2.45
CA GLY A 16 2.13 -7.64 1.67
C GLY A 16 0.69 -7.95 2.11
N SER A 17 0.42 -7.95 3.41
CA SER A 17 -0.93 -8.21 3.95
C SER A 17 -1.93 -7.12 3.57
N ILE A 18 -1.51 -5.86 3.63
CA ILE A 18 -2.30 -4.70 3.20
C ILE A 18 -2.64 -4.81 1.70
N LEU A 19 -1.64 -5.10 0.86
CA LEU A 19 -1.82 -5.27 -0.59
C LEU A 19 -2.78 -6.42 -0.94
N ILE A 20 -2.77 -7.52 -0.19
CA ILE A 20 -3.70 -8.64 -0.39
C ILE A 20 -5.14 -8.21 -0.06
N LYS A 21 -5.35 -7.57 1.10
CA LYS A 21 -6.68 -7.14 1.57
C LYS A 21 -7.30 -6.00 0.75
N LEU A 22 -6.45 -5.20 0.11
CA LEU A 22 -6.81 -4.08 -0.74
C LEU A 22 -7.94 -4.40 -1.74
N SER A 23 -7.91 -5.59 -2.35
CA SER A 23 -8.95 -6.00 -3.32
C SER A 23 -10.34 -6.07 -2.71
N ASP A 24 -10.43 -6.62 -1.50
CA ASP A 24 -11.71 -6.87 -0.84
C ASP A 24 -12.25 -5.57 -0.22
N GLU A 25 -11.36 -4.72 0.30
CA GLU A 25 -11.74 -3.47 0.96
C GLU A 25 -12.18 -2.40 -0.03
N ILE A 26 -11.55 -2.29 -1.20
CA ILE A 26 -11.96 -1.36 -2.26
C ILE A 26 -13.36 -1.68 -2.80
N VAL A 27 -13.69 -2.95 -2.96
CA VAL A 27 -15.05 -3.37 -3.35
C VAL A 27 -16.07 -2.95 -2.29
N PHE A 28 -15.70 -3.01 -1.02
CA PHE A 28 -16.56 -2.60 0.09
C PHE A 28 -16.81 -1.09 0.16
N LEU A 29 -15.82 -0.27 -0.24
CA LEU A 29 -15.91 1.19 -0.26
C LEU A 29 -16.90 1.72 -1.31
N SER A 30 -17.19 0.95 -2.36
CA SER A 30 -18.13 1.36 -3.41
C SER A 30 -19.62 1.25 -3.04
N ASN A 31 -19.93 0.68 -1.87
CA ASN A 31 -21.30 0.35 -1.45
C ASN A 31 -21.80 1.17 -0.24
N SER A 32 -21.12 2.24 0.16
CA SER A 32 -21.50 3.06 1.31
C SER A 32 -21.67 4.55 0.97
N SER A 33 -22.12 5.35 1.95
CA SER A 33 -22.22 6.81 1.80
C SER A 33 -20.84 7.46 1.64
N GLY A 34 -20.80 8.70 1.14
CA GLY A 34 -19.56 9.49 1.03
C GLY A 34 -18.87 9.70 2.35
N GLU A 35 -19.61 9.98 3.42
CA GLU A 35 -19.05 10.11 4.76
C GLU A 35 -18.38 8.81 5.24
N ASP A 36 -19.06 7.68 5.12
CA ASP A 36 -18.52 6.39 5.55
C ASP A 36 -17.32 5.96 4.69
N THR A 37 -17.40 6.16 3.37
CA THR A 37 -16.31 5.89 2.43
C THR A 37 -15.07 6.72 2.77
N HIS A 38 -15.25 8.03 3.01
CA HIS A 38 -14.18 8.94 3.36
C HIS A 38 -13.52 8.56 4.69
N GLN A 39 -14.29 8.31 5.75
CA GLN A 39 -13.75 7.91 7.05
C GLN A 39 -12.95 6.60 6.98
N LYS A 40 -13.47 5.60 6.25
CA LYS A 40 -12.78 4.32 6.04
C LYS A 40 -11.49 4.50 5.24
N LEU A 41 -11.51 5.28 4.16
CA LEU A 41 -10.31 5.59 3.37
C LEU A 41 -9.24 6.32 4.19
N VAL A 42 -9.62 7.30 5.01
CA VAL A 42 -8.68 8.01 5.89
C VAL A 42 -8.02 7.05 6.89
N ALA A 43 -8.82 6.20 7.55
CA ALA A 43 -8.30 5.22 8.50
C ALA A 43 -7.36 4.20 7.82
N TYR A 44 -7.74 3.72 6.64
CA TYR A 44 -6.94 2.80 5.85
C TYR A 44 -5.60 3.42 5.44
N THR A 45 -5.65 4.63 4.87
CA THR A 45 -4.48 5.35 4.36
C THR A 45 -3.51 5.68 5.48
N LYS A 46 -4.00 6.01 6.67
CA LYS A 46 -3.15 6.21 7.84
C LYS A 46 -2.35 4.94 8.19
N ASN A 47 -3.00 3.78 8.26
CA ASN A 47 -2.32 2.51 8.53
C ASN A 47 -1.33 2.14 7.41
N PHE A 48 -1.69 2.40 6.15
CA PHE A 48 -0.79 2.22 5.00
C PHE A 48 0.47 3.09 5.15
N ASP A 49 0.31 4.38 5.39
CA ASP A 49 1.41 5.35 5.46
C ASP A 49 2.35 5.08 6.66
N GLU A 50 1.81 4.65 7.80
CA GLU A 50 2.60 4.26 8.96
C GLU A 50 3.52 3.06 8.65
N ASN A 51 2.99 2.04 7.98
CA ASN A 51 3.79 0.88 7.55
C ASN A 51 4.78 1.25 6.44
N LEU A 52 4.42 2.17 5.53
CA LEU A 52 5.29 2.63 4.45
C LEU A 52 6.46 3.41 5.02
N LYS A 53 6.20 4.29 5.99
CA LYS A 53 7.23 5.01 6.71
C LYS A 53 8.20 4.04 7.39
N GLY A 54 7.68 3.03 8.09
CA GLY A 54 8.51 2.00 8.71
C GLY A 54 9.41 1.27 7.71
N LEU A 55 8.86 0.87 6.55
CA LEU A 55 9.61 0.22 5.49
C LEU A 55 10.70 1.13 4.90
N LYS A 56 10.40 2.41 4.66
CA LYS A 56 11.36 3.41 4.15
C LYS A 56 12.53 3.66 5.11
N THR A 57 12.26 3.69 6.41
CA THR A 57 13.28 3.98 7.42
C THR A 57 14.11 2.78 7.81
N THR A 58 13.65 1.56 7.48
CA THR A 58 14.37 0.34 7.80
C THR A 58 15.35 0.00 6.70
N LYS A 59 16.64 -0.12 7.03
CA LYS A 59 17.68 -0.46 6.05
C LYS A 59 17.46 -1.90 5.52
N PRO A 60 17.19 -2.08 4.21
CA PRO A 60 17.07 -3.42 3.64
C PRO A 60 18.44 -4.11 3.54
N PRO A 61 18.49 -5.45 3.47
CA PRO A 61 19.68 -6.18 3.02
C PRO A 61 20.15 -5.74 1.63
N ASN A 62 21.46 -5.74 1.40
CA ASN A 62 22.05 -5.29 0.13
C ASN A 62 21.52 -6.08 -1.08
N ILE A 63 21.22 -7.37 -0.89
CA ILE A 63 20.75 -8.28 -1.94
C ILE A 63 19.38 -7.91 -2.55
N ILE A 64 18.60 -7.06 -1.88
CA ILE A 64 17.25 -6.65 -2.29
C ILE A 64 17.11 -5.14 -2.47
N LEU A 65 18.22 -4.39 -2.58
CA LEU A 65 18.16 -2.92 -2.66
C LEU A 65 17.34 -2.44 -3.86
N GLU A 66 17.48 -3.11 -4.99
CA GLU A 66 16.74 -2.81 -6.22
C GLU A 66 15.22 -3.02 -6.03
N GLU A 67 14.81 -4.22 -5.60
CA GLU A 67 13.41 -4.51 -5.36
C GLU A 67 12.82 -3.64 -4.25
N HIS A 68 13.60 -3.33 -3.22
CA HIS A 68 13.18 -2.40 -2.18
C HIS A 68 12.88 -1.01 -2.76
N SER A 69 13.75 -0.47 -3.62
CA SER A 69 13.50 0.82 -4.28
C SER A 69 12.25 0.80 -5.16
N ILE A 70 12.06 -0.27 -5.93
CA ILE A 70 10.85 -0.48 -6.75
C ILE A 70 9.59 -0.52 -5.88
N LEU A 71 9.63 -1.30 -4.78
CA LEU A 71 8.53 -1.42 -3.84
C LEU A 71 8.18 -0.08 -3.20
N ILE A 72 9.18 0.67 -2.71
CA ILE A 72 8.94 1.99 -2.12
C ILE A 72 8.33 2.96 -3.14
N HIS A 73 8.82 2.95 -4.38
CA HIS A 73 8.29 3.82 -5.43
C HIS A 73 6.81 3.53 -5.71
N GLY A 74 6.44 2.29 -5.98
CA GLY A 74 5.04 1.95 -6.25
C GLY A 74 4.12 2.12 -5.05
N LEU A 75 4.60 1.88 -3.82
CA LEU A 75 3.82 2.17 -2.61
C LEU A 75 3.59 3.68 -2.42
N ASN A 76 4.52 4.54 -2.82
CA ASN A 76 4.29 6.00 -2.83
C ASN A 76 3.22 6.41 -3.83
N GLU A 77 3.24 5.82 -5.03
CA GLU A 77 2.19 6.07 -6.03
C GLU A 77 0.81 5.66 -5.51
N MET A 78 0.72 4.53 -4.81
CA MET A 78 -0.54 4.10 -4.16
C MET A 78 -0.96 5.06 -3.04
N SER A 79 -0.03 5.49 -2.17
CA SER A 79 -0.31 6.49 -1.11
C SER A 79 -0.88 7.78 -1.72
N ASN A 80 -0.25 8.29 -2.79
CA ASN A 80 -0.74 9.48 -3.49
C ASN A 80 -2.13 9.24 -4.11
N ALA A 81 -2.36 8.07 -4.70
CA ALA A 81 -3.67 7.72 -5.25
C ALA A 81 -4.76 7.66 -4.16
N PHE A 82 -4.45 7.12 -2.98
CA PHE A 82 -5.37 7.16 -1.84
C PHE A 82 -5.72 8.58 -1.40
N GLN A 83 -4.72 9.45 -1.29
CA GLN A 83 -4.97 10.86 -0.95
C GLN A 83 -5.85 11.54 -1.99
N HIS A 84 -5.61 11.24 -3.26
CA HIS A 84 -6.46 11.75 -4.35
C HIS A 84 -7.89 11.19 -4.27
N MET A 85 -8.09 9.90 -3.92
CA MET A 85 -9.44 9.35 -3.66
C MET A 85 -10.14 10.07 -2.51
N ILE A 86 -9.43 10.31 -1.40
CA ILE A 86 -9.99 11.02 -0.25
C ILE A 86 -10.46 12.41 -0.66
N ASN A 87 -9.63 13.15 -1.40
CA ASN A 87 -9.95 14.50 -1.87
C ASN A 87 -11.09 14.55 -2.89
N SER A 88 -11.35 13.44 -3.61
CA SER A 88 -12.46 13.33 -4.56
C SER A 88 -13.84 13.18 -3.88
N ILE A 89 -13.87 13.02 -2.55
CA ILE A 89 -15.10 12.85 -1.77
C ILE A 89 -15.35 14.12 -0.96
N ASP A 90 -16.37 14.88 -1.35
CA ASP A 90 -16.96 15.88 -0.46
C ASP A 90 -17.91 15.16 0.50
N TYR A 91 -17.37 14.76 1.64
CA TYR A 91 -18.14 14.03 2.65
C TYR A 91 -19.17 14.92 3.38
N THR A 92 -19.06 16.25 3.28
CA THR A 92 -20.01 17.17 3.91
C THR A 92 -21.26 17.34 3.08
N GLU A 93 -21.11 17.35 1.75
CA GLU A 93 -22.23 17.42 0.80
C GLU A 93 -22.62 16.04 0.24
N ASN A 94 -21.94 14.97 0.67
CA ASN A 94 -22.08 13.61 0.14
C ASN A 94 -21.94 13.54 -1.40
N ASN A 95 -21.05 14.37 -1.94
CA ASN A 95 -20.77 14.48 -3.35
C ASN A 95 -19.47 13.75 -3.70
N PHE A 96 -19.45 13.06 -4.84
CA PHE A 96 -18.33 12.27 -5.30
C PHE A 96 -17.90 12.75 -6.67
N ASN A 97 -16.63 13.15 -6.79
CA ASN A 97 -15.99 13.20 -8.09
C ASN A 97 -15.63 11.77 -8.52
N VAL A 98 -16.61 11.08 -9.11
CA VAL A 98 -16.52 9.66 -9.49
C VAL A 98 -15.38 9.42 -10.49
N ASP A 99 -15.12 10.37 -11.40
CA ASP A 99 -14.05 10.24 -12.39
C ASP A 99 -12.67 10.25 -11.71
N GLU A 100 -12.42 11.20 -10.82
CA GLU A 100 -11.17 11.28 -10.06
C GLU A 100 -10.98 10.09 -9.13
N TYR A 101 -12.05 9.63 -8.48
CA TYR A 101 -12.06 8.43 -7.65
C TYR A 101 -11.65 7.20 -8.47
N ASN A 102 -12.23 7.03 -9.66
CA ASN A 102 -11.97 5.91 -10.55
C ASN A 102 -10.56 5.93 -11.14
N VAL A 103 -10.01 7.12 -11.43
CA VAL A 103 -8.61 7.26 -11.87
C VAL A 103 -7.66 6.75 -10.78
N SER A 104 -7.85 7.18 -9.53
CA SER A 104 -7.03 6.71 -8.42
C SER A 104 -7.18 5.21 -8.16
N LEU A 105 -8.41 4.71 -8.22
CA LEU A 105 -8.71 3.28 -8.11
C LEU A 105 -7.97 2.47 -9.18
N SER A 106 -7.93 2.96 -10.42
CA SER A 106 -7.18 2.31 -11.50
C SER A 106 -5.67 2.27 -11.21
N ILE A 107 -5.09 3.34 -10.67
CA ILE A 107 -3.67 3.38 -10.27
C ILE A 107 -3.39 2.33 -9.20
N ILE A 108 -4.23 2.28 -8.18
CA ILE A 108 -4.12 1.35 -7.06
C ILE A 108 -4.19 -0.11 -7.56
N ASN A 109 -5.18 -0.42 -8.41
CA ASN A 109 -5.35 -1.76 -8.97
C ASN A 109 -4.17 -2.18 -9.88
N LYS A 110 -3.67 -1.25 -10.69
CA LYS A 110 -2.50 -1.49 -11.56
C LYS A 110 -1.26 -1.82 -10.74
N ASN A 111 -1.02 -1.06 -9.67
CA ASN A 111 0.19 -1.21 -8.86
C ASN A 111 0.12 -2.42 -7.93
N LYS A 112 -1.07 -2.82 -7.46
CA LYS A 112 -1.25 -3.93 -6.51
C LYS A 112 -0.50 -5.21 -6.91
N ASN A 113 -0.76 -5.71 -8.12
CA ASN A 113 -0.19 -6.98 -8.56
C ASN A 113 1.33 -6.88 -8.76
N SER A 114 1.80 -5.76 -9.32
CA SER A 114 3.24 -5.52 -9.49
C SER A 114 3.96 -5.51 -8.14
N LEU A 115 3.37 -4.87 -7.13
CA LEU A 115 3.99 -4.74 -5.82
C LEU A 115 3.93 -6.04 -5.02
N LEU A 116 2.87 -6.84 -5.14
CA LEU A 116 2.83 -8.20 -4.59
C LEU A 116 3.95 -9.07 -5.16
N ASN A 117 4.17 -9.01 -6.48
CA ASN A 117 5.28 -9.72 -7.11
C ASN A 117 6.65 -9.23 -6.60
N THR A 118 6.82 -7.92 -6.40
CA THR A 118 8.05 -7.37 -5.81
C THR A 118 8.27 -7.83 -4.37
N VAL A 119 7.20 -7.90 -3.56
CA VAL A 119 7.27 -8.47 -2.20
C VAL A 119 7.69 -9.93 -2.25
N GLU A 120 7.12 -10.73 -3.15
CA GLU A 120 7.49 -12.13 -3.35
C GLU A 120 8.97 -12.29 -3.76
N GLN A 121 9.44 -11.47 -4.71
CA GLN A 121 10.85 -11.48 -5.13
C GLN A 121 11.80 -11.15 -3.98
N ILE A 122 11.46 -10.17 -3.15
CA ILE A 122 12.22 -9.83 -1.95
C ILE A 122 12.28 -11.02 -1.00
N LEU A 123 11.14 -11.65 -0.71
CA LEU A 123 11.07 -12.82 0.17
C LEU A 123 11.91 -13.96 -0.36
N ASN A 124 11.80 -14.27 -1.65
CA ASN A 124 12.59 -15.31 -2.29
C ASN A 124 14.08 -15.02 -2.16
N LYS A 125 14.54 -13.80 -2.44
CA LYS A 125 15.95 -13.41 -2.29
C LYS A 125 16.44 -13.54 -0.83
N ILE A 126 15.62 -13.13 0.14
CA ILE A 126 15.95 -13.29 1.56
C ILE A 126 16.09 -14.76 1.91
N ILE A 127 15.12 -15.61 1.53
CA ILE A 127 15.14 -17.05 1.83
C ILE A 127 16.36 -17.72 1.20
N HIS A 128 16.65 -17.47 -0.09
CA HIS A 128 17.80 -18.06 -0.77
C HIS A 128 19.13 -17.59 -0.17
N SER A 129 19.20 -16.40 0.43
CA SER A 129 20.42 -15.93 1.09
C SER A 129 20.70 -16.58 2.46
N LEU A 130 19.74 -17.37 2.98
CA LEU A 130 19.88 -18.10 4.25
C LEU A 130 20.41 -19.53 4.06
N PHE A 131 20.50 -20.01 2.81
CA PHE A 131 21.01 -21.33 2.44
C PHE A 131 22.31 -21.19 1.64
#